data_AF-A0A9P9D1M3-F1
#
_entry.id   AF-A0A9P9D1M3-F1
#
_cell.length_a   1.000
_cell.length_b   1.000
_cell.length_c   1.000
_cell.angle_alpha   90.00
_cell.angle_beta   90.00
_cell.angle_gamma   90.00
#
_symmetry.space_group_name_H-M   'P 1'
#
loop_
_entity.id
_entity.type
_entity.pdbx_description
1 polymer ?
#
loop_
_entity_poly.entity_id
_entity_poly.type
_entity_poly.pdbx_seq_one_letter_code
_entity_poly.pdbx_strand_id
1 'polypeptide(L)'
;DSANYRQLVEWISPSDYPAQQSDIIKRRQEGTGQWFLDASETARWLTEAKGTLFCPRIPGAGKTMIAAMAIDHLSKSAQNSSHGFAYVYCNHKAQEGQGGCSMLAAI
;
A
#
# COMPACT_ATOMS: atom_id res chain seq x y z
N ASP A 1 -4.53 -10.18 -21.92
CA ASP A 1 -6.01 -10.13 -21.84
C ASP A 1 -6.41 -9.16 -20.73
N SER A 2 -6.59 -7.88 -21.05
CA SER A 2 -6.72 -6.78 -20.07
C SER A 2 -8.12 -6.65 -19.47
N ALA A 3 -9.14 -7.18 -20.15
CA ALA A 3 -10.53 -7.16 -19.69
C ALA A 3 -10.75 -8.07 -18.47
N ASN A 4 -10.18 -9.28 -18.51
CA ASN A 4 -10.24 -10.25 -17.41
C ASN A 4 -9.53 -9.75 -16.14
N TYR A 5 -8.39 -9.07 -16.29
CA TYR A 5 -7.66 -8.51 -15.15
C TYR A 5 -8.45 -7.39 -14.45
N ARG A 6 -9.11 -6.50 -15.22
CA ARG A 6 -9.95 -5.45 -14.65
C ARG A 6 -11.14 -6.00 -13.87
N GLN A 7 -11.83 -6.99 -14.42
CA GLN A 7 -12.95 -7.64 -13.73
C GLN A 7 -12.51 -8.32 -12.43
N LEU A 8 -11.33 -8.93 -12.41
CA LEU A 8 -10.78 -9.55 -11.21
C LEU A 8 -10.42 -8.51 -10.14
N VAL A 9 -9.80 -7.39 -10.52
CA VAL A 9 -9.49 -6.30 -9.59
C VAL A 9 -10.77 -5.64 -9.05
N GLU A 10 -11.74 -5.36 -9.92
CA GLU A 10 -13.06 -4.82 -9.53
C GLU A 10 -13.82 -5.77 -8.59
N TRP A 11 -13.69 -7.09 -8.79
CA TRP A 11 -14.28 -8.09 -7.90
C TRP A 11 -13.62 -8.09 -6.51
N ILE A 12 -12.30 -7.95 -6.42
CA ILE A 12 -11.58 -7.89 -5.14
C ILE A 12 -11.88 -6.58 -4.40
N SER A 13 -11.90 -5.45 -5.10
CA SER A 13 -12.28 -4.16 -4.55
C SER A 13 -12.71 -3.18 -5.65
N PRO A 14 -13.84 -2.47 -5.49
CA PRO A 14 -14.23 -1.42 -6.43
C PRO A 14 -13.33 -0.17 -6.34
N SER A 15 -12.32 -0.15 -5.47
CA SER A 15 -11.47 1.01 -5.21
C SER A 15 -10.33 1.13 -6.23
N ASP A 16 -10.16 2.31 -6.81
CA ASP A 16 -9.01 2.64 -7.67
C ASP A 16 -7.77 2.96 -6.81
N TYR A 17 -7.10 1.92 -6.32
CA TYR A 17 -5.87 2.06 -5.53
C TYR A 17 -4.72 2.73 -6.30
N PRO A 18 -4.49 2.46 -7.60
CA PRO A 18 -3.50 3.19 -8.38
C PRO A 18 -3.74 4.70 -8.43
N ALA A 19 -4.97 5.16 -8.63
CA ALA A 19 -5.29 6.58 -8.59
C ALA A 19 -5.05 7.17 -7.18
N GLN A 20 -5.51 6.48 -6.14
CA GLN A 20 -5.28 6.89 -4.75
C GLN A 20 -3.79 7.01 -4.43
N GLN A 21 -2.98 6.03 -4.83
CA GLN A 21 -1.53 6.03 -4.64
C GLN A 21 -0.89 7.21 -5.38
N SER A 22 -1.25 7.42 -6.64
CA SER A 22 -0.73 8.53 -7.46
C SER A 22 -1.02 9.88 -6.80
N ASP A 23 -2.24 10.08 -6.30
CA ASP A 23 -2.64 11.33 -5.66
C ASP A 23 -1.92 11.58 -4.34
N ILE A 24 -1.67 10.55 -3.52
CA ILE A 24 -0.88 10.70 -2.29
C ILE A 24 0.55 11.10 -2.63
N ILE A 25 1.18 10.41 -3.59
CA ILE A 25 2.56 10.68 -3.99
C ILE A 25 2.71 12.06 -4.62
N LYS A 26 1.76 12.51 -5.45
CA LYS A 26 1.76 13.87 -6.02
C LYS A 26 1.70 14.98 -4.97
N ARG A 27 1.05 14.73 -3.83
CA ARG A 27 0.95 15.70 -2.71
C ARG A 27 2.18 15.68 -1.80
N ARG A 28 3.08 14.70 -1.97
CA ARG A 28 4.29 14.57 -1.16
C ARG A 28 5.21 15.77 -1.39
N GLN A 29 5.66 16.38 -0.30
CA GLN A 29 6.75 17.35 -0.35
C GLN A 29 8.09 16.61 -0.42
N GLU A 30 9.05 17.15 -1.17
CA GLU A 30 10.38 16.55 -1.29
C GLU A 30 11.01 16.29 0.09
N GLY A 31 11.75 15.18 0.23
CA GLY A 31 12.34 14.74 1.49
C GLY A 31 11.37 14.14 2.52
N THR A 32 10.05 14.33 2.37
CA THR A 32 9.06 13.75 3.31
C THR A 32 9.19 12.23 3.33
N GLY A 33 9.29 11.66 4.53
CA GLY A 33 9.29 10.23 4.81
C GLY A 33 10.51 9.44 4.34
N GLN A 34 11.57 10.11 3.86
CA GLN A 34 12.84 9.46 3.54
C GLN A 34 13.43 8.75 4.77
N TRP A 35 13.34 9.39 5.94
CA TRP A 35 13.75 8.81 7.23
C TRP A 35 13.16 7.43 7.51
N PHE A 36 11.97 7.13 6.97
CA PHE A 36 11.34 5.82 7.16
C PHE A 36 11.95 4.76 6.23
N LEU A 37 12.27 5.12 4.99
CA LEU A 37 12.92 4.20 4.05
C LEU A 37 14.35 3.90 4.47
N ASP A 38 15.03 4.87 5.09
CA ASP A 38 16.40 4.74 5.58
C ASP A 38 16.49 4.02 6.94
N ALA A 39 15.35 3.80 7.60
CA ALA A 39 15.33 3.13 8.89
C ALA A 39 15.73 1.65 8.77
N SER A 40 16.52 1.17 9.74
CA SER A 40 17.02 -0.20 9.74
C SER A 40 15.89 -1.23 9.87
N GLU A 41 14.82 -0.87 10.57
CA GLU A 41 13.61 -1.68 10.72
C GLU A 41 12.92 -1.88 9.36
N THR A 42 12.86 -0.85 8.53
CA THR A 42 12.29 -0.92 7.19
C THR A 42 13.17 -1.75 6.26
N ALA A 43 14.49 -1.51 6.27
CA ALA A 43 15.44 -2.29 5.48
C ALA A 43 15.38 -3.79 5.83
N ARG A 44 15.27 -4.12 7.12
CA ARG A 44 15.09 -5.50 7.59
C ARG A 44 13.75 -6.07 7.11
N TRP A 45 12.66 -5.34 7.29
CA TRP A 45 11.34 -5.78 6.84
C TRP A 45 11.28 -6.06 5.33
N LEU A 46 11.98 -5.26 4.51
CA LEU A 46 12.03 -5.44 3.06
C LEU A 46 12.80 -6.70 2.61
N THR A 47 13.71 -7.22 3.43
CA THR A 47 14.54 -8.39 3.10
C THR A 47 14.05 -9.69 3.74
N GLU A 48 13.23 -9.60 4.79
CA GLU A 48 12.66 -10.76 5.47
C GLU A 48 11.54 -11.42 4.66
N ALA A 49 11.67 -12.72 4.43
CA ALA A 49 10.58 -13.53 3.89
C ALA A 49 9.39 -13.53 4.88
N LYS A 50 8.22 -13.08 4.42
CA LYS A 50 6.99 -12.93 5.23
C LYS A 50 7.14 -11.91 6.39
N GLY A 51 8.00 -10.89 6.22
CA GLY A 51 8.16 -9.82 7.20
C GLY A 51 6.89 -8.98 7.39
N THR A 52 6.64 -8.56 8.63
CA THR A 52 5.56 -7.62 8.99
C THR A 52 6.14 -6.43 9.75
N LEU A 53 5.91 -5.21 9.25
CA LEU A 53 6.30 -3.98 9.93
C LEU A 53 5.07 -3.28 10.52
N PHE A 54 5.07 -3.14 11.84
CA PHE A 54 4.00 -2.45 12.57
C PHE A 54 4.44 -1.02 12.93
N CYS A 55 3.64 -0.03 12.51
CA CYS A 55 3.91 1.39 12.69
C CYS A 55 2.87 2.07 13.60
N PRO A 56 2.95 1.88 14.94
CA PRO A 56 2.01 2.50 15.87
C PRO A 56 2.23 4.02 15.92
N ARG A 57 1.18 4.81 15.67
CA ARG A 57 1.24 6.27 15.71
C ARG A 57 -0.16 6.87 15.91
N ILE A 58 -0.20 8.06 16.49
CA ILE A 58 -1.44 8.83 16.67
C ILE A 58 -2.12 9.15 15.31
N PRO A 59 -3.45 9.36 15.28
CA PRO A 59 -4.14 9.90 14.11
C PRO A 59 -3.46 11.20 13.61
N GLY A 60 -3.43 11.41 12.30
CA GLY A 60 -2.80 12.59 11.70
C GLY A 60 -1.27 12.54 11.56
N ALA A 61 -0.57 11.59 12.17
CA ALA A 61 0.90 11.49 12.12
C ALA A 61 1.50 11.04 10.76
N GLY A 62 0.73 11.11 9.67
CA GLY A 62 1.22 10.82 8.32
C GLY A 62 1.41 9.35 7.96
N LYS A 63 0.81 8.40 8.71
CA LYS A 63 0.94 6.95 8.43
C LYS A 63 0.60 6.58 6.98
N THR A 64 -0.44 7.18 6.40
CA THR A 64 -0.84 6.96 5.01
C THR A 64 0.25 7.40 4.02
N MET A 65 0.92 8.53 4.28
CA MET A 65 2.03 8.98 3.44
C MET A 65 3.21 8.01 3.53
N ILE A 66 3.52 7.52 4.73
CA ILE A 66 4.59 6.53 4.94
C ILE A 66 4.28 5.21 4.21
N ALA A 67 3.04 4.72 4.29
CA ALA A 67 2.61 3.55 3.54
C ALA A 67 2.73 3.76 2.02
N ALA A 68 2.31 4.92 1.52
CA ALA A 68 2.44 5.27 0.11
C ALA A 68 3.91 5.29 -0.35
N MET A 69 4.82 5.76 0.49
CA MET A 69 6.25 5.74 0.18
C MET A 69 6.83 4.33 0.12
N ALA A 70 6.43 3.45 1.04
CA ALA A 70 6.82 2.04 0.97
C ALA A 70 6.34 1.40 -0.34
N ILE A 71 5.09 1.66 -0.73
CA ILE A 71 4.50 1.17 -1.98
C ILE A 71 5.24 1.71 -3.21
N ASP A 72 5.56 3.00 -3.25
CA ASP A 72 6.28 3.63 -4.35
C ASP A 72 7.69 3.05 -4.51
N HIS A 73 8.41 2.86 -3.39
CA HIS A 73 9.73 2.25 -3.38
C HIS A 73 9.71 0.79 -3.87
N LEU A 74 8.77 -0.01 -3.34
CA LEU A 74 8.61 -1.41 -3.74
C LEU A 74 8.18 -1.56 -5.20
N SER A 75 7.26 -0.72 -5.68
CA SER A 75 6.82 -0.72 -7.08
C SER A 75 7.97 -0.46 -8.04
N LYS A 76 8.86 0.50 -7.73
CA LYS A 76 10.06 0.79 -8.52
C LYS A 76 11.08 -0.35 -8.48
N SER A 77 11.24 -0.99 -7.33
CA SER A 77 12.11 -2.17 -7.19
C SER A 77 11.56 -3.36 -8.00
N ALA A 78 10.25 -3.59 -7.95
CA ALA A 78 9.60 -4.69 -8.64
C ALA A 78 9.72 -4.61 -10.17
N GLN A 79 9.73 -3.39 -10.75
CA GLN A 79 9.96 -3.19 -12.19
C GLN A 79 11.29 -3.78 -12.69
N ASN A 80 12.29 -3.88 -11.81
CA ASN A 80 13.61 -4.42 -12.14
C ASN A 80 13.77 -5.89 -11.70
N SER A 81 12.70 -6.54 -11.25
CA SER A 81 12.71 -7.90 -10.71
C SER A 81 11.69 -8.80 -11.40
N SER A 82 11.84 -10.12 -11.27
CA SER A 82 10.85 -11.10 -11.74
C SER A 82 9.67 -11.31 -10.77
N HIS A 83 9.61 -10.57 -9.65
CA HIS A 83 8.60 -10.74 -8.62
C HIS A 83 7.37 -9.86 -8.87
N GLY A 84 6.17 -10.42 -8.66
CA GLY A 84 4.92 -9.66 -8.67
C GLY A 84 4.79 -8.78 -7.42
N PHE A 85 4.22 -7.58 -7.59
CA PHE A 85 3.96 -6.64 -6.49
C PHE A 85 2.47 -6.28 -6.45
N ALA A 86 1.87 -6.36 -5.27
CA ALA A 86 0.47 -5.99 -5.03
C ALA A 86 0.35 -5.24 -3.70
N TYR A 87 -0.62 -4.32 -3.62
CA TYR A 87 -0.90 -3.53 -2.42
C TYR A 87 -2.40 -3.18 -2.34
N VAL A 88 -2.86 -2.93 -1.11
CA VAL A 88 -4.24 -2.54 -0.82
C VAL A 88 -4.26 -1.44 0.24
N TYR A 89 -5.17 -0.47 0.10
CA TYR A 89 -5.43 0.51 1.15
C TYR A 89 -6.68 0.13 1.94
N CYS A 90 -6.52 -0.06 3.25
CA CYS A 90 -7.65 -0.28 4.15
C CYS A 90 -8.18 1.08 4.63
N ASN A 91 -9.26 1.57 4.01
CA ASN A 91 -9.91 2.81 4.44
C ASN A 91 -10.94 2.53 5.54
N HIS A 92 -10.66 2.97 6.76
CA HIS A 92 -11.56 2.78 7.90
C HIS A 92 -12.92 3.47 7.73
N LYS A 93 -13.01 4.54 6.92
CA LYS A 93 -14.29 5.23 6.66
C LYS A 93 -15.23 4.47 5.72
N ALA A 94 -14.76 3.45 5.02
CA ALA A 94 -15.62 2.56 4.22
C ALA A 94 -16.36 1.52 5.08
N GLN A 95 -16.04 1.42 6.38
CA GLN A 95 -16.63 0.46 7.31
C GLN A 95 -18.04 0.85 7.80
N GLU A 96 -18.54 2.06 7.50
CA GLU A 96 -19.96 2.37 7.80
C GLU A 96 -20.94 1.64 6.85
N GLY A 97 -20.45 0.97 5.80
CA GLY A 97 -21.26 0.14 4.91
C GLY A 97 -20.71 -1.27 4.61
N GLN A 98 -19.52 -1.63 5.09
CA GLN A 98 -18.93 -2.95 4.86
C GLN A 98 -18.37 -3.50 6.17
N GLY A 99 -19.07 -4.49 6.73
CA GLY A 99 -18.64 -5.19 7.94
C GLY A 99 -17.27 -5.85 7.76
N GLY A 100 -16.53 -5.96 8.86
CA GLY A 100 -15.16 -6.49 8.92
C GLY A 100 -14.91 -7.87 8.28
N CYS A 101 -15.95 -8.58 7.84
CA CYS A 101 -15.84 -9.82 7.06
C CYS A 101 -15.57 -9.62 5.56
N SER A 102 -15.77 -8.43 4.98
CA SER A 102 -15.60 -8.23 3.52
C SER A 102 -14.15 -8.32 3.06
N MET A 103 -13.17 -8.11 3.95
CA MET A 103 -11.75 -8.05 3.57
C MET A 103 -11.06 -9.42 3.62
N LEU A 104 -11.62 -10.38 4.35
CA LEU A 104 -11.11 -11.76 4.45
C LEU A 104 -11.81 -12.73 3.50
N ALA A 105 -12.92 -12.33 2.88
CA ALA A 105 -13.68 -13.17 1.94
C ALA A 105 -13.11 -13.19 0.51
N ALA A 106 -12.07 -12.37 0.23
CA ALA A 106 -11.44 -12.28 -1.09
C ALA A 106 -10.03 -12.91 -1.13
N ILE A 107 -9.75 -13.85 -0.22
CA ILE A 107 -8.55 -14.71 -0.26
C ILE A 107 -8.98 -16.15 -0.50
#